data_AF-A0A7S2D3V4-F1
#
_entry.id   AF-A0A7S2D3V4-F1
#
_cell.length_a   1.000
_cell.length_b   1.000
_cell.length_c   1.000
_cell.angle_alpha   90.00
_cell.angle_beta   90.00
_cell.angle_gamma   90.00
#
_symmetry.space_group_name_H-M   'P 1'
#
loop_
_entity.id
_entity.type
_entity.pdbx_description
1 polymer ?
#
loop_
_entity_poly.entity_id
_entity_poly.type
_entity_poly.pdbx_seq_one_letter_code
_entity_poly.pdbx_strand_id
1 'polypeptide(L)'
;LAAKTEEQRFPRLGERYWASLEEPMSVFECRDGSRCPGGDQGNACAPNLHRRSCDFCTEGYTWNGEECTPCSGLESSPILFPLLPILIAPLLLVMLYRFFGDTYEKWGSWRNGISTVAFITLNHYQLVDAVLNCNIVFPRFLMEVLGIWASSNNFTANFNLDCMGMSDIKSSILIRGLIPVIFAGCCVLVYGCSQLVAKLAQKAWLAMDRDRMLNIYGSLIFTFFNAIAALSLVLFKCKDNPNGTKSLRVDMSVVCYSSSQWQGLLAAAIALLLVYSVGVGGLLVRAVIVAPAYFQCTGFQARWKFLFIKYRADVYWWGIAYLAQNFFVNLSFVITSEGITQLHLIMLVTGAYLAALIGKNPYRHRVANFLDVASRISIIYVSALLTWHVERSTSARFV
;
A
#
# COMPACT_ATOMS: atom_id res chain seq x y z
N LEU A 1 4.11 62.55 -15.60
CA LEU A 1 3.94 61.56 -14.53
C LEU A 1 2.99 60.46 -15.02
N ALA A 2 3.51 59.57 -15.87
CA ALA A 2 2.82 58.34 -16.23
C ALA A 2 3.49 57.24 -15.41
N ALA A 3 2.74 56.66 -14.46
CA ALA A 3 3.20 55.52 -13.69
C ALA A 3 3.34 54.33 -14.64
N LYS A 4 4.58 53.96 -14.96
CA LYS A 4 4.89 52.61 -15.45
C LYS A 4 4.52 51.67 -14.31
N THR A 5 3.42 50.95 -14.45
CA THR A 5 3.14 49.76 -13.67
C THR A 5 4.32 48.80 -13.92
N GLU A 6 5.15 48.57 -12.91
CA GLU A 6 6.15 47.51 -12.96
C GLU A 6 5.40 46.18 -13.09
N GLU A 7 5.25 45.72 -14.33
CA GLU A 7 5.02 44.33 -14.65
C GLU A 7 6.26 43.58 -14.16
N GLN A 8 6.28 43.22 -12.86
CA GLN A 8 7.32 42.37 -12.26
C GLN A 8 7.26 41.03 -12.99
N ARG A 9 8.05 40.93 -14.08
CA ARG A 9 8.26 39.69 -14.84
C ARG A 9 9.06 38.75 -13.98
N PHE A 10 8.37 38.03 -13.11
CA PHE A 10 8.94 36.88 -12.46
C PHE A 10 9.33 35.82 -13.51
N PRO A 11 10.35 35.00 -13.25
CA PRO A 11 10.75 33.94 -14.17
C PRO A 11 9.59 32.97 -14.42
N ARG A 12 9.41 32.58 -15.68
CA ARG A 12 8.43 31.56 -16.06
C ARG A 12 8.81 30.22 -15.45
N LEU A 13 7.80 29.51 -14.98
CA LEU A 13 7.96 28.16 -14.45
C LEU A 13 8.10 27.19 -15.62
N GLY A 14 9.10 26.30 -15.53
CA GLY A 14 9.18 25.15 -16.42
C GLY A 14 8.08 24.14 -16.13
N GLU A 15 7.87 23.20 -17.05
CA GLU A 15 7.02 22.04 -16.85
C GLU A 15 7.41 21.31 -15.54
N ARG A 16 6.41 20.73 -14.85
CA ARG A 16 6.54 20.05 -13.55
C ARG A 16 6.82 20.96 -12.35
N TYR A 17 6.80 22.27 -12.51
CA TYR A 17 6.98 23.21 -11.41
C TYR A 17 5.76 24.10 -11.21
N TRP A 18 5.51 24.44 -9.94
CA TRP A 18 4.40 25.28 -9.52
C TRP A 18 4.87 26.28 -8.48
N ALA A 19 4.35 27.52 -8.54
CA ALA A 19 4.50 28.54 -7.51
C ALA A 19 3.20 29.34 -7.40
N SER A 20 2.88 29.81 -6.20
CA SER A 20 1.71 30.67 -5.97
C SER A 20 2.01 32.11 -6.39
N LEU A 21 0.96 32.90 -6.62
CA LEU A 21 1.08 34.35 -6.86
C LEU A 21 1.60 35.10 -5.63
N GLU A 22 1.29 34.59 -4.44
CA GLU A 22 1.70 35.20 -3.16
C GLU A 22 3.18 34.92 -2.84
N GLU A 23 3.70 33.77 -3.25
CA GLU A 23 5.08 33.35 -3.03
C GLU A 23 5.77 32.96 -4.35
N PRO A 24 5.98 33.93 -5.26
CA PRO A 24 6.42 33.67 -6.63
C PRO A 24 7.79 32.99 -6.73
N MET A 25 8.64 33.15 -5.71
CA MET A 25 9.97 32.55 -5.63
C MET A 25 9.99 31.19 -4.90
N SER A 26 8.86 30.78 -4.33
CA SER A 26 8.73 29.51 -3.60
C SER A 26 8.24 28.42 -4.55
N VAL A 27 9.19 27.80 -5.26
CA VAL A 27 8.89 26.79 -6.27
C VAL A 27 8.73 25.40 -5.65
N PHE A 28 7.64 24.74 -6.01
CA PHE A 28 7.31 23.36 -5.66
C PHE A 28 7.35 22.47 -6.91
N GLU A 29 7.69 21.20 -6.72
CA GLU A 29 7.64 20.21 -7.81
C GLU A 29 6.25 19.55 -7.84
N CYS A 30 5.75 19.29 -9.05
CA CYS A 30 4.55 18.52 -9.28
C CYS A 30 4.87 17.06 -9.60
N ARG A 31 3.87 16.19 -9.43
CA ARG A 31 4.01 14.75 -9.67
C ARG A 31 4.43 14.45 -11.12
N ASP A 32 3.78 15.12 -12.07
CA ASP A 32 3.98 14.96 -13.50
C ASP A 32 3.81 16.31 -14.22
N GLY A 33 4.19 16.33 -15.51
CA GLY A 33 4.09 17.53 -16.34
C GLY A 33 2.68 17.81 -16.84
N SER A 34 1.84 16.77 -16.95
CA SER A 34 0.42 16.91 -17.29
C SER A 34 -0.34 17.75 -16.26
N ARG A 35 0.01 17.66 -14.97
CA ARG A 35 -0.57 18.48 -13.89
C ARG A 35 -0.08 19.92 -13.92
N CYS A 36 1.20 20.09 -14.22
CA CYS A 36 1.89 21.38 -14.23
C CYS A 36 2.56 21.62 -15.58
N PRO A 37 1.81 22.12 -16.58
CA PRO A 37 2.35 22.40 -17.92
C PRO A 37 3.40 23.53 -17.94
N GLY A 38 3.58 24.24 -16.82
CA GLY A 38 4.45 25.42 -16.74
C GLY A 38 3.75 26.69 -17.23
N GLY A 39 4.49 27.79 -17.26
CA GLY A 39 3.97 29.10 -17.70
C GLY A 39 4.16 30.21 -16.67
N ASP A 40 3.30 31.23 -16.76
CA ASP A 40 3.32 32.36 -15.83
C ASP A 40 2.77 31.93 -14.45
N GLN A 41 3.25 32.58 -13.40
CA GLN A 41 2.95 32.20 -12.01
C GLN A 41 1.45 32.31 -11.71
N GLY A 42 0.94 31.43 -10.84
CA GLY A 42 -0.48 31.41 -10.47
C GLY A 42 -1.43 30.67 -11.42
N ASN A 43 -1.06 30.45 -12.68
CA ASN A 43 -1.85 29.72 -13.69
C ASN A 43 -1.18 28.42 -14.17
N ALA A 44 -0.26 27.89 -13.37
CA ALA A 44 0.56 26.73 -13.75
C ALA A 44 -0.15 25.36 -13.59
N CYS A 45 -1.45 25.32 -13.26
CA CYS A 45 -2.20 24.08 -13.15
C CYS A 45 -2.96 23.75 -14.42
N ALA A 46 -3.03 22.47 -14.77
CA ALA A 46 -3.92 21.98 -15.82
C ALA A 46 -5.40 22.19 -15.45
N PRO A 47 -6.33 22.10 -16.43
CA PRO A 47 -7.75 22.30 -16.20
C PRO A 47 -8.29 21.41 -15.07
N ASN A 48 -9.19 21.96 -14.26
CA ASN A 48 -9.81 21.29 -13.10
C ASN A 48 -8.83 20.82 -12.01
N LEU A 49 -7.57 21.26 -12.02
CA LEU A 49 -6.65 21.06 -10.90
C LEU A 49 -6.56 22.30 -10.02
N HIS A 50 -6.39 22.09 -8.73
CA HIS A 50 -6.23 23.16 -7.76
C HIS A 50 -5.31 22.75 -6.60
N ARG A 51 -5.09 23.70 -5.67
CA ARG A 51 -4.13 23.65 -4.55
C ARG A 51 -2.66 23.62 -5.00
N ARG A 52 -1.77 23.70 -4.01
CA ARG A 52 -0.31 23.64 -4.19
C ARG A 52 0.07 22.37 -4.96
N SER A 53 0.99 22.51 -5.91
CA SER A 53 1.47 21.46 -6.82
C SER A 53 0.38 20.81 -7.70
N CYS A 54 -0.79 21.44 -7.83
CA CYS A 54 -1.89 20.96 -8.67
C CYS A 54 -2.26 19.49 -8.37
N ASP A 55 -2.28 19.14 -7.08
CA ASP A 55 -2.39 17.74 -6.67
C ASP A 55 -3.86 17.24 -6.63
N PHE A 56 -4.83 18.17 -6.56
CA PHE A 56 -6.25 17.82 -6.43
C PHE A 56 -7.10 18.25 -7.62
N CYS A 57 -7.97 17.34 -8.07
CA CYS A 57 -9.07 17.69 -8.96
C CYS A 57 -10.13 18.51 -8.22
N THR A 58 -10.83 19.40 -8.92
CA THR A 58 -11.99 20.13 -8.40
C THR A 58 -13.10 19.18 -7.97
N GLU A 59 -14.02 19.67 -7.13
CA GLU A 59 -15.12 18.85 -6.61
C GLU A 59 -15.93 18.22 -7.75
N GLY A 60 -16.20 16.92 -7.64
CA GLY A 60 -16.91 16.14 -8.66
C GLY A 60 -16.03 15.62 -9.80
N TYR A 61 -14.71 15.80 -9.72
CA TYR A 61 -13.74 15.25 -10.68
C TYR A 61 -12.71 14.33 -9.98
N THR A 62 -12.19 13.36 -10.74
CA THR A 62 -11.14 12.42 -10.30
C THR A 62 -10.03 12.31 -11.36
N TRP A 63 -8.81 12.00 -10.93
CA TRP A 63 -7.65 11.90 -11.83
C TRP A 63 -7.58 10.52 -12.49
N ASN A 64 -7.65 10.47 -13.83
CA ASN A 64 -7.58 9.21 -14.58
C ASN A 64 -6.15 8.76 -14.92
N GLY A 65 -5.13 9.57 -14.61
CA GLY A 65 -3.74 9.38 -15.01
C GLY A 65 -3.20 10.49 -15.89
N GLU A 66 -4.06 11.14 -16.67
CA GLU A 66 -3.70 12.19 -17.64
C GLU A 66 -4.48 13.50 -17.41
N GLU A 67 -5.76 13.40 -17.05
CA GLU A 67 -6.64 14.55 -16.81
C GLU A 67 -7.67 14.29 -15.69
N CYS A 68 -8.28 15.36 -15.20
CA CYS A 68 -9.40 15.30 -14.27
C CYS A 68 -10.70 15.01 -15.03
N THR A 69 -11.28 13.83 -14.84
CA THR A 69 -12.55 13.40 -15.44
C THR A 69 -13.70 13.48 -14.43
N PRO A 70 -14.94 13.79 -14.86
CA PRO A 70 -16.08 13.87 -13.96
C PRO A 70 -16.40 12.51 -13.33
N CYS A 71 -16.76 12.53 -12.05
CA CYS A 71 -17.14 11.34 -11.29
C CYS A 71 -18.43 10.71 -11.84
N SER A 72 -18.46 9.37 -11.92
CA SER A 72 -19.65 8.63 -12.33
C SER A 72 -20.74 8.68 -11.24
N GLY A 73 -22.02 8.60 -11.62
CA GLY A 73 -23.14 8.64 -10.67
C GLY A 73 -23.17 7.49 -9.65
N LEU A 74 -22.50 6.37 -9.96
CA LEU A 74 -22.35 5.24 -9.05
C LEU A 74 -21.31 5.52 -7.96
N GLU A 75 -20.21 6.19 -8.32
CA GLU A 75 -19.09 6.53 -7.44
C GLU A 75 -19.39 7.73 -6.54
N SER A 76 -20.24 8.66 -7.00
CA SER A 76 -20.67 9.81 -6.21
C SER A 76 -21.84 9.47 -5.26
N SER A 77 -22.40 8.26 -5.30
CA SER A 77 -23.51 7.87 -4.44
C SER A 77 -23.04 7.68 -2.99
N PRO A 78 -23.48 8.53 -2.03
CA PRO A 78 -23.07 8.41 -0.64
C PRO A 78 -23.67 7.19 0.06
N ILE A 79 -24.64 6.51 -0.57
CA ILE A 79 -25.38 5.39 0.00
C ILE A 79 -24.96 4.07 -0.63
N LEU A 80 -24.96 3.98 -1.96
CA LEU A 80 -24.76 2.71 -2.66
C LEU A 80 -23.34 2.18 -2.47
N PHE A 81 -22.37 3.09 -2.44
CA PHE A 81 -20.96 2.74 -2.40
C PHE A 81 -20.50 2.22 -1.03
N PRO A 82 -20.85 2.82 0.13
CA PRO A 82 -20.57 2.22 1.44
C PRO A 82 -21.34 0.92 1.71
N LEU A 83 -22.55 0.78 1.15
CA LEU A 83 -23.37 -0.42 1.34
C LEU A 83 -22.79 -1.65 0.63
N LEU A 84 -22.13 -1.48 -0.51
CA LEU A 84 -21.63 -2.57 -1.32
C LEU A 84 -20.58 -3.43 -0.58
N PRO A 85 -19.54 -2.87 0.07
CA PRO A 85 -18.64 -3.62 0.95
C PRO A 85 -19.36 -4.30 2.12
N ILE A 86 -20.38 -3.68 2.70
CA ILE A 86 -21.16 -4.25 3.82
C ILE A 86 -21.95 -5.48 3.37
N LEU A 87 -22.47 -5.50 2.14
CA LEU A 87 -23.19 -6.64 1.58
C LEU A 87 -22.24 -7.77 1.12
N ILE A 88 -21.11 -7.40 0.51
CA ILE A 88 -20.16 -8.37 -0.04
C ILE A 88 -19.27 -9.00 1.04
N ALA A 89 -18.83 -8.23 2.05
CA ALA A 89 -17.89 -8.72 3.06
C ALA A 89 -18.39 -9.93 3.85
N PRO A 90 -19.66 -10.02 4.29
CA PRO A 90 -20.18 -11.23 4.94
C PRO A 90 -20.17 -12.45 4.02
N LEU A 91 -20.57 -12.30 2.75
CA LEU A 91 -20.55 -13.40 1.77
C LEU A 91 -19.13 -13.90 1.54
N LEU A 92 -18.19 -12.96 1.35
CA LEU A 92 -16.77 -13.27 1.22
C LEU A 92 -16.24 -13.97 2.47
N LEU A 93 -16.57 -13.50 3.68
CA LEU A 93 -16.15 -14.14 4.93
C LEU A 93 -16.67 -15.57 5.07
N VAL A 94 -17.94 -15.82 4.73
CA VAL A 94 -18.51 -17.17 4.74
C VAL A 94 -17.81 -18.05 3.70
N MET A 95 -17.54 -17.52 2.50
CA MET A 95 -16.80 -18.21 1.45
C MET A 95 -15.39 -18.58 1.93
N LEU A 96 -14.61 -17.60 2.40
CA LEU A 96 -13.26 -17.80 2.96
C LEU A 96 -13.29 -18.80 4.11
N TYR A 97 -14.28 -18.69 5.00
CA TYR A 97 -14.44 -19.65 6.09
C TYR A 97 -14.54 -21.05 5.53
N ARG A 98 -15.44 -21.32 4.58
CA ARG A 98 -15.63 -22.64 3.96
C ARG A 98 -14.36 -23.17 3.27
N PHE A 99 -13.67 -22.33 2.50
CA PHE A 99 -12.48 -22.77 1.75
C PHE A 99 -11.25 -22.99 2.63
N PHE A 100 -11.02 -22.18 3.68
CA PHE A 100 -9.79 -22.25 4.48
C PHE A 100 -9.84 -23.20 5.68
N GLY A 101 -10.71 -24.21 5.65
CA GLY A 101 -10.98 -25.15 6.75
C GLY A 101 -10.06 -26.36 6.93
N ASP A 102 -9.03 -26.52 6.10
CA ASP A 102 -8.18 -27.72 6.14
C ASP A 102 -7.49 -27.97 7.50
N THR A 103 -7.48 -29.23 7.92
CA THR A 103 -6.71 -29.74 9.06
C THR A 103 -5.21 -29.83 8.74
N TYR A 104 -4.37 -29.95 9.78
CA TYR A 104 -2.90 -29.99 9.65
C TYR A 104 -2.40 -31.04 8.64
N GLU A 105 -3.00 -32.23 8.63
CA GLU A 105 -2.66 -33.33 7.71
C GLU A 105 -2.77 -32.93 6.22
N LYS A 106 -3.70 -32.02 5.91
CA LYS A 106 -3.96 -31.56 4.53
C LYS A 106 -3.15 -30.33 4.12
N TRP A 107 -2.30 -29.80 5.01
CA TRP A 107 -1.50 -28.60 4.71
C TRP A 107 -0.51 -28.81 3.55
N GLY A 108 -0.06 -30.05 3.30
CA GLY A 108 0.76 -30.41 2.15
C GLY A 108 -0.01 -30.72 0.85
N SER A 109 -1.32 -30.51 0.82
CA SER A 109 -2.14 -30.83 -0.36
C SER A 109 -1.91 -29.87 -1.53
N TRP A 110 -2.20 -30.33 -2.76
CA TRP A 110 -2.07 -29.52 -3.97
C TRP A 110 -2.88 -28.22 -3.92
N ARG A 111 -4.05 -28.22 -3.25
CA ARG A 111 -4.90 -27.03 -3.07
C ARG A 111 -4.18 -25.94 -2.28
N ASN A 112 -3.49 -26.31 -1.20
CA ASN A 112 -2.67 -25.39 -0.42
C ASN A 112 -1.41 -24.95 -1.18
N GLY A 113 -0.90 -25.81 -2.08
CA GLY A 113 0.12 -25.44 -3.06
C GLY A 113 -0.34 -24.30 -3.99
N ILE A 114 -1.52 -24.41 -4.58
CA ILE A 114 -2.11 -23.34 -5.42
C ILE A 114 -2.32 -22.06 -4.63
N SER A 115 -2.88 -22.16 -3.41
CA SER A 115 -3.05 -20.97 -2.54
C SER A 115 -1.71 -20.31 -2.21
N THR A 116 -0.65 -21.09 -2.00
CA THR A 116 0.70 -20.58 -1.76
C THR A 116 1.27 -19.89 -3.00
N VAL A 117 1.06 -20.45 -4.19
CA VAL A 117 1.44 -19.81 -5.46
C VAL A 117 0.71 -18.48 -5.64
N ALA A 118 -0.61 -18.45 -5.44
CA ALA A 118 -1.39 -17.22 -5.53
C ALA A 118 -0.92 -16.15 -4.54
N PHE A 119 -0.57 -16.55 -3.32
CA PHE A 119 0.01 -15.66 -2.31
C PHE A 119 1.36 -15.07 -2.75
N ILE A 120 2.27 -15.89 -3.29
CA ILE A 120 3.58 -15.42 -3.78
C ILE A 120 3.40 -14.47 -4.97
N THR A 121 2.52 -14.81 -5.91
CA THR A 121 2.20 -13.95 -7.06
C THR A 121 1.64 -12.60 -6.60
N LEU A 122 0.70 -12.59 -5.67
CA LEU A 122 0.17 -11.34 -5.11
C LEU A 122 1.29 -10.52 -4.47
N ASN A 123 2.12 -11.14 -3.62
CA ASN A 123 3.23 -10.44 -2.99
C ASN A 123 4.27 -9.92 -4.01
N HIS A 124 4.51 -10.64 -5.11
CA HIS A 124 5.35 -10.14 -6.20
C HIS A 124 4.80 -8.82 -6.75
N TYR A 125 3.50 -8.75 -7.05
CA TYR A 125 2.87 -7.51 -7.51
C TYR A 125 2.84 -6.41 -6.46
N GLN A 126 2.68 -6.76 -5.18
CA GLN A 126 2.81 -5.78 -4.08
C GLN A 126 4.22 -5.17 -4.02
N LEU A 127 5.27 -5.91 -4.36
CA LEU A 127 6.63 -5.37 -4.49
C LEU A 127 6.84 -4.58 -5.78
N VAL A 128 6.23 -5.00 -6.90
CA VAL A 128 6.24 -4.21 -8.14
C VAL A 128 5.67 -2.82 -7.88
N ASP A 129 4.52 -2.76 -7.21
CA ASP A 129 3.91 -1.49 -6.80
C ASP A 129 4.83 -0.68 -5.87
N ALA A 130 5.53 -1.32 -4.93
CA ALA A 130 6.52 -0.61 -4.11
C ALA A 130 7.63 0.01 -4.99
N VAL A 131 8.15 -0.71 -5.98
CA VAL A 131 9.13 -0.17 -6.93
C VAL A 131 8.56 1.02 -7.71
N LEU A 132 7.32 0.95 -8.18
CA LEU A 132 6.63 2.06 -8.87
C LEU A 132 6.41 3.28 -7.97
N ASN A 133 6.45 3.11 -6.65
CA ASN A 133 6.42 4.19 -5.67
C ASN A 133 7.81 4.78 -5.37
N CYS A 134 8.87 4.47 -6.14
CA CYS A 134 10.16 5.16 -6.03
C CYS A 134 10.09 6.59 -6.62
N ASN A 135 10.87 7.53 -6.08
CA ASN A 135 10.88 8.94 -6.52
C ASN A 135 11.67 9.12 -7.84
N ILE A 136 11.19 8.47 -8.90
CA ILE A 136 11.79 8.50 -10.23
C ILE A 136 10.71 8.74 -11.28
N VAL A 137 11.13 9.26 -12.42
CA VAL A 137 10.24 9.39 -13.59
C VAL A 137 10.30 8.08 -14.36
N PHE A 138 9.18 7.38 -14.43
CA PHE A 138 9.09 6.13 -15.17
C PHE A 138 8.79 6.39 -16.65
N PRO A 139 9.39 5.63 -17.58
CA PRO A 139 8.97 5.63 -18.97
C PRO A 139 7.53 5.10 -19.09
N ARG A 140 6.73 5.69 -19.99
CA ARG A 140 5.29 5.38 -20.16
C ARG A 140 5.01 3.89 -20.31
N PHE A 141 5.81 3.20 -21.13
CA PHE A 141 5.69 1.74 -21.33
C PHE A 141 5.75 0.93 -20.01
N LEU A 142 6.62 1.31 -19.07
CA LEU A 142 6.69 0.61 -17.78
C LEU A 142 5.46 0.89 -16.91
N MET A 143 4.92 2.11 -16.95
CA MET A 143 3.68 2.42 -16.24
C MET A 143 2.48 1.67 -16.84
N GLU A 144 2.43 1.46 -18.15
CA GLU A 144 1.37 0.67 -18.79
C GLU A 144 1.46 -0.82 -18.42
N VAL A 145 2.65 -1.43 -18.53
CA VAL A 145 2.83 -2.86 -18.27
C VAL A 145 2.72 -3.20 -16.78
N LEU A 146 3.36 -2.40 -15.92
CA LEU A 146 3.40 -2.66 -14.48
C LEU A 146 2.20 -2.04 -13.74
N GLY A 147 1.55 -1.02 -14.32
CA GLY A 147 0.42 -0.30 -13.72
C GLY A 147 -0.86 -1.11 -13.61
N ILE A 148 -1.07 -2.12 -14.48
CA ILE A 148 -2.24 -3.03 -14.42
C ILE A 148 -2.37 -3.68 -13.03
N TRP A 149 -1.25 -3.88 -12.34
CA TRP A 149 -1.20 -4.54 -11.03
C TRP A 149 -0.76 -3.63 -9.88
N ALA A 150 -0.49 -2.34 -10.16
CA ALA A 150 -0.11 -1.35 -9.15
C ALA A 150 -1.22 -1.13 -8.11
N SER A 151 -2.48 -1.39 -8.47
CA SER A 151 -3.63 -1.33 -7.55
C SER A 151 -3.64 -2.43 -6.47
N SER A 152 -2.75 -3.42 -6.52
CA SER A 152 -2.77 -4.57 -5.60
C SER A 152 -2.50 -4.21 -4.12
N ASN A 153 -1.70 -3.17 -3.85
CA ASN A 153 -1.51 -2.63 -2.49
C ASN A 153 -2.57 -1.60 -2.10
N ASN A 154 -3.24 -0.99 -3.07
CA ASN A 154 -4.21 0.07 -2.85
C ASN A 154 -5.60 -0.46 -3.19
N PHE A 155 -6.13 -1.37 -2.37
CA PHE A 155 -7.50 -1.89 -2.51
C PHE A 155 -8.54 -0.75 -2.54
N THR A 156 -8.22 0.40 -1.94
CA THR A 156 -9.01 1.62 -1.99
C THR A 156 -8.85 2.47 -3.24
N ALA A 157 -7.89 2.20 -4.13
CA ALA A 157 -7.80 2.89 -5.43
C ALA A 157 -9.04 2.61 -6.30
N ASN A 158 -9.66 1.44 -6.13
CA ASN A 158 -10.91 1.10 -6.80
C ASN A 158 -12.12 1.84 -6.20
N PHE A 159 -11.94 2.43 -5.03
CA PHE A 159 -12.94 3.21 -4.35
C PHE A 159 -12.53 4.69 -4.43
N ASN A 160 -13.00 5.42 -5.45
CA ASN A 160 -12.68 6.84 -5.67
C ASN A 160 -13.20 7.71 -4.51
N LEU A 161 -12.45 7.78 -3.40
CA LEU A 161 -12.76 8.59 -2.21
C LEU A 161 -12.86 10.08 -2.56
N ASP A 162 -12.20 10.50 -3.63
CA ASP A 162 -12.28 11.86 -4.17
C ASP A 162 -13.69 12.19 -4.65
N CYS A 163 -14.37 11.24 -5.28
CA CYS A 163 -15.76 11.39 -5.74
C CYS A 163 -16.78 11.43 -4.60
N MET A 164 -16.40 11.00 -3.39
CA MET A 164 -17.26 11.06 -2.20
C MET A 164 -17.07 12.36 -1.40
N GLY A 165 -16.25 13.31 -1.89
CA GLY A 165 -15.89 14.51 -1.13
C GLY A 165 -14.99 14.22 0.08
N MET A 166 -14.39 13.02 0.14
CA MET A 166 -13.46 12.59 1.19
C MET A 166 -12.01 12.59 0.69
N SER A 167 -11.69 13.49 -0.25
CA SER A 167 -10.34 13.66 -0.81
C SER A 167 -9.33 14.21 0.18
N ASP A 168 -9.79 14.83 1.28
CA ASP A 168 -8.88 15.37 2.29
C ASP A 168 -7.99 14.26 2.86
N ILE A 169 -6.68 14.53 2.92
CA ILE A 169 -5.68 13.58 3.37
C ILE A 169 -6.01 13.02 4.76
N LYS A 170 -6.57 13.84 5.65
CA LYS A 170 -6.92 13.40 7.01
C LYS A 170 -7.96 12.29 6.97
N SER A 171 -9.05 12.53 6.24
CA SER A 171 -10.14 11.56 6.07
C SER A 171 -9.62 10.30 5.38
N SER A 172 -8.81 10.46 4.32
CA SER A 172 -8.24 9.32 3.57
C SER A 172 -7.35 8.43 4.45
N ILE A 173 -6.42 9.00 5.22
CA ILE A 173 -5.55 8.24 6.14
C ILE A 173 -6.36 7.56 7.24
N LEU A 174 -7.33 8.26 7.85
CA LEU A 174 -8.14 7.70 8.93
C LEU A 174 -9.02 6.56 8.44
N ILE A 175 -9.73 6.74 7.32
CA ILE A 175 -10.61 5.71 6.75
C ILE A 175 -9.79 4.48 6.35
N ARG A 176 -8.68 4.68 5.62
CA ARG A 176 -7.79 3.58 5.21
C ARG A 176 -7.18 2.86 6.43
N GLY A 177 -6.80 3.64 7.45
CA GLY A 177 -6.26 3.12 8.70
C GLY A 177 -7.26 2.28 9.49
N LEU A 178 -8.56 2.58 9.37
CA LEU A 178 -9.62 1.81 10.02
C LEU A 178 -10.04 0.54 9.27
N ILE A 179 -9.60 0.31 8.02
CA ILE A 179 -10.00 -0.88 7.24
C ILE A 179 -9.72 -2.21 7.99
N PRO A 180 -8.54 -2.44 8.60
CA PRO A 180 -8.30 -3.64 9.39
C PRO A 180 -9.24 -3.78 10.60
N VAL A 181 -9.69 -2.67 11.19
CA VAL A 181 -10.63 -2.64 12.32
C VAL A 181 -12.05 -2.92 11.85
N ILE A 182 -12.49 -2.27 10.76
CA ILE A 182 -13.79 -2.51 10.12
C ILE A 182 -13.91 -3.98 9.76
N PHE A 183 -12.86 -4.56 9.16
CA PHE A 183 -12.83 -5.96 8.80
C PHE A 183 -12.88 -6.90 10.02
N ALA A 184 -12.20 -6.55 11.12
CA ALA A 184 -12.34 -7.26 12.39
C ALA A 184 -13.79 -7.20 12.92
N GLY A 185 -14.42 -6.02 12.85
CA GLY A 185 -15.83 -5.82 13.16
C GLY A 185 -16.75 -6.71 12.33
N CYS A 186 -16.54 -6.77 11.01
CA CYS A 186 -17.27 -7.69 10.13
C CYS A 186 -17.08 -9.16 10.54
N CYS A 187 -15.87 -9.58 10.89
CA CYS A 187 -15.62 -10.94 11.38
C CYS A 187 -16.41 -11.24 12.67
N VAL A 188 -16.43 -10.30 13.63
CA VAL A 188 -17.18 -10.44 14.89
C VAL A 188 -18.69 -10.49 14.63
N LEU A 189 -19.20 -9.64 13.74
CA LEU A 189 -20.62 -9.61 13.35
C LEU A 189 -21.03 -10.94 12.68
N VAL A 190 -20.27 -11.40 11.69
CA VAL A 190 -20.55 -12.68 11.00
C VAL A 190 -20.50 -13.85 11.98
N TYR A 191 -19.51 -13.88 12.87
CA TYR A 191 -19.44 -14.88 13.93
C TYR A 191 -20.68 -14.81 14.83
N GLY A 192 -21.04 -13.64 15.36
CA GLY A 192 -22.21 -13.45 16.21
C GLY A 192 -23.51 -13.88 15.54
N CYS A 193 -23.72 -13.47 14.28
CA CYS A 193 -24.86 -13.89 13.47
C CYS A 193 -24.89 -15.42 13.28
N SER A 194 -23.74 -16.05 13.03
CA SER A 194 -23.67 -17.51 12.88
C SER A 194 -24.08 -18.24 14.17
N GLN A 195 -23.69 -17.72 15.34
CA GLN A 195 -24.07 -18.29 16.64
C GLN A 195 -25.55 -18.10 16.92
N LEU A 196 -26.10 -16.92 16.61
CA LEU A 196 -27.51 -16.62 16.77
C LEU A 196 -28.37 -17.51 15.86
N VAL A 197 -28.02 -17.60 14.58
CA VAL A 197 -28.72 -18.45 13.60
C VAL A 197 -28.63 -19.92 13.98
N ALA A 198 -27.48 -20.40 14.47
CA ALA A 198 -27.35 -21.78 14.92
C ALA A 198 -28.28 -22.10 16.10
N LYS A 199 -28.44 -21.16 17.05
CA LYS A 199 -29.38 -21.29 18.18
C LYS A 199 -30.84 -21.21 17.74
N LEU A 200 -31.18 -20.25 16.88
CA LEU A 200 -32.57 -20.08 16.40
C LEU A 200 -33.01 -21.22 15.49
N ALA A 201 -32.15 -21.68 14.60
CA ALA A 201 -32.44 -22.77 13.67
C ALA A 201 -32.20 -24.17 14.27
N GLN A 202 -31.75 -24.27 15.53
CA GLN A 202 -31.39 -25.52 16.22
C GLN A 202 -30.42 -26.40 15.39
N LYS A 203 -29.50 -25.76 14.66
CA LYS A 203 -28.55 -26.40 13.75
C LYS A 203 -27.12 -26.04 14.14
N ALA A 204 -26.51 -26.90 14.97
CA ALA A 204 -25.16 -26.68 15.51
C ALA A 204 -24.09 -26.52 14.42
N TRP A 205 -24.24 -27.15 13.26
CA TRP A 205 -23.28 -27.04 12.14
C TRP A 205 -23.20 -25.64 11.51
N LEU A 206 -24.17 -24.75 11.80
CA LEU A 206 -24.15 -23.35 11.36
C LEU A 206 -23.26 -22.47 12.26
N ALA A 207 -22.94 -22.92 13.46
CA ALA A 207 -22.09 -22.18 14.39
C ALA A 207 -20.65 -22.17 13.86
N MET A 208 -20.10 -20.99 13.60
CA MET A 208 -18.71 -20.86 13.18
C MET A 208 -17.74 -21.01 14.35
N ASP A 209 -16.58 -21.60 14.09
CA ASP A 209 -15.49 -21.76 15.05
C ASP A 209 -14.69 -20.45 15.21
N ARG A 210 -14.38 -20.09 16.46
CA ARG A 210 -13.66 -18.85 16.80
C ARG A 210 -12.23 -18.84 16.25
N ASP A 211 -11.50 -19.94 16.40
CA ASP A 211 -10.09 -20.01 16.00
C ASP A 211 -9.96 -19.94 14.47
N ARG A 212 -10.86 -20.57 13.74
CA ARG A 212 -10.94 -20.45 12.28
C ARG A 212 -11.28 -19.03 11.82
N MET A 213 -12.17 -18.31 12.52
CA MET A 213 -12.45 -16.89 12.22
C MET A 213 -11.22 -16.02 12.46
N LEU A 214 -10.52 -16.21 13.58
CA LEU A 214 -9.26 -15.51 13.86
C LEU A 214 -8.19 -15.81 12.80
N ASN A 215 -8.13 -17.04 12.29
CA ASN A 215 -7.24 -17.40 11.21
C ASN A 215 -7.55 -16.68 9.89
N ILE A 216 -8.82 -16.51 9.52
CA ILE A 216 -9.21 -15.76 8.31
C ILE A 216 -8.78 -14.31 8.46
N TYR A 217 -9.06 -13.70 9.61
CA TYR A 217 -8.63 -12.34 9.94
C TYR A 217 -7.12 -12.20 9.84
N GLY A 218 -6.37 -13.04 10.57
CA GLY A 218 -4.91 -13.04 10.57
C GLY A 218 -4.32 -13.30 9.19
N SER A 219 -4.93 -14.17 8.38
CA SER A 219 -4.50 -14.43 7.00
C SER A 219 -4.58 -13.18 6.13
N LEU A 220 -5.64 -12.38 6.27
CA LEU A 220 -5.80 -11.15 5.49
C LEU A 220 -4.84 -10.07 5.96
N ILE A 221 -4.69 -9.88 7.28
CA ILE A 221 -3.68 -8.95 7.82
C ILE A 221 -2.27 -9.35 7.37
N PHE A 222 -1.93 -10.64 7.40
CA PHE A 222 -0.65 -11.15 6.93
C PHE A 222 -0.44 -10.94 5.42
N THR A 223 -1.48 -11.16 4.62
CA THR A 223 -1.43 -11.02 3.15
C THR A 223 -1.29 -9.58 2.70
N PHE A 224 -1.96 -8.64 3.38
CA PHE A 224 -1.92 -7.22 3.06
C PHE A 224 -0.97 -6.43 3.98
N PHE A 225 -0.07 -7.11 4.68
CA PHE A 225 0.86 -6.45 5.60
C PHE A 225 1.72 -5.41 4.89
N ASN A 226 2.12 -5.63 3.64
CA ASN A 226 2.87 -4.64 2.86
C ASN A 226 2.10 -3.31 2.72
N ALA A 227 0.82 -3.37 2.33
CA ALA A 227 -0.05 -2.21 2.22
C ALA A 227 -0.28 -1.53 3.58
N ILE A 228 -0.46 -2.32 4.64
CA ILE A 228 -0.63 -1.81 6.01
C ILE A 228 0.65 -1.09 6.48
N ALA A 229 1.82 -1.68 6.25
CA ALA A 229 3.11 -1.07 6.57
C ALA A 229 3.31 0.22 5.77
N ALA A 230 3.00 0.20 4.46
CA ALA A 230 3.06 1.37 3.59
C ALA A 230 2.19 2.53 4.10
N LEU A 231 0.96 2.22 4.53
CA LEU A 231 0.02 3.17 5.11
C LEU A 231 0.52 3.72 6.45
N SER A 232 1.05 2.85 7.33
CA SER A 232 1.57 3.26 8.63
C SER A 232 2.75 4.23 8.54
N LEU A 233 3.49 4.17 7.43
CA LEU A 233 4.64 5.03 7.15
C LEU A 233 4.30 6.20 6.21
N VAL A 234 3.06 6.32 5.74
CA VAL A 234 2.69 7.25 4.66
C VAL A 234 3.04 8.70 4.97
N LEU A 235 2.82 9.14 6.22
CA LEU A 235 3.07 10.51 6.68
C LEU A 235 4.56 10.89 6.68
N PHE A 236 5.44 9.90 6.73
CA PHE A 236 6.89 10.08 6.78
C PHE A 236 7.56 10.00 5.40
N LYS A 237 6.79 9.68 4.35
CA LYS A 237 7.29 9.61 2.96
C LYS A 237 7.25 11.01 2.34
N CYS A 238 8.33 11.77 2.52
CA CYS A 238 8.45 13.14 2.00
C CYS A 238 9.36 13.22 0.76
N LYS A 239 9.12 14.23 -0.08
CA LYS A 239 9.88 14.57 -1.27
C LYS A 239 10.44 15.98 -1.14
N ASP A 240 11.68 16.19 -1.57
CA ASP A 240 12.32 17.52 -1.55
C ASP A 240 11.77 18.42 -2.67
N ASN A 241 11.59 19.69 -2.36
CA ASN A 241 11.20 20.73 -3.31
C ASN A 241 12.40 21.66 -3.62
N PRO A 242 12.41 22.34 -4.79
CA PRO A 242 13.46 23.31 -5.14
C PRO A 242 13.63 24.46 -4.14
N ASN A 243 12.56 24.84 -3.44
CA ASN A 243 12.61 25.88 -2.40
C ASN A 243 13.24 25.42 -1.06
N GLY A 244 13.75 24.18 -0.98
CA GLY A 244 14.36 23.61 0.23
C GLY A 244 13.36 23.05 1.25
N THR A 245 12.06 23.17 1.02
CA THR A 245 11.03 22.50 1.83
C THR A 245 10.84 21.05 1.37
N LYS A 246 10.14 20.24 2.18
CA LYS A 246 9.73 18.89 1.77
C LYS A 246 8.21 18.81 1.72
N SER A 247 7.65 18.26 0.65
CA SER A 247 6.22 17.96 0.55
C SER A 247 5.94 16.48 0.78
N LEU A 248 4.76 16.16 1.27
CA LEU A 248 4.35 14.78 1.42
C LEU A 248 4.17 14.13 0.04
N ARG A 249 4.61 12.89 -0.11
CA ARG A 249 4.58 12.23 -1.42
C ARG A 249 3.17 11.88 -1.89
N VAL A 250 2.31 11.42 -0.96
CA VAL A 250 0.93 11.04 -1.28
C VAL A 250 0.07 12.27 -1.58
N ASP A 251 0.39 13.41 -0.98
CA ASP A 251 -0.29 14.69 -1.14
C ASP A 251 0.75 15.82 -1.18
N MET A 252 1.10 16.29 -2.38
CA MET A 252 2.15 17.30 -2.55
C MET A 252 1.75 18.69 -2.05
N SER A 253 0.47 18.91 -1.74
CA SER A 253 -0.01 20.17 -1.19
C SER A 253 0.39 20.37 0.28
N VAL A 254 0.67 19.28 0.99
CA VAL A 254 1.06 19.26 2.40
C VAL A 254 2.57 19.35 2.56
N VAL A 255 3.06 20.40 3.22
CA VAL A 255 4.49 20.55 3.56
C VAL A 255 4.79 19.74 4.83
N CYS A 256 5.76 18.83 4.74
CA CYS A 256 6.22 17.99 5.84
C CYS A 256 6.83 18.83 6.97
N TYR A 257 6.62 18.40 8.21
CA TYR A 257 7.17 18.96 9.47
C TYR A 257 6.69 20.38 9.85
N SER A 258 6.37 21.24 8.89
CA SER A 258 6.01 22.65 9.13
C SER A 258 4.51 22.92 9.08
N SER A 259 3.73 22.14 8.33
CA SER A 259 2.29 22.40 8.19
C SER A 259 1.48 21.91 9.39
N SER A 260 0.47 22.69 9.80
CA SER A 260 -0.49 22.30 10.85
C SER A 260 -1.28 21.04 10.46
N GLN A 261 -1.50 20.83 9.16
CA GLN A 261 -2.13 19.62 8.64
C GLN A 261 -1.26 18.37 8.90
N TRP A 262 0.05 18.44 8.64
CA TRP A 262 0.98 17.35 8.92
C TRP A 262 1.07 17.08 10.43
N GLN A 263 1.19 18.13 11.25
CA GLN A 263 1.26 18.00 12.71
C GLN A 263 -0.02 17.37 13.29
N GLY A 264 -1.20 17.74 12.77
CA GLY A 264 -2.47 17.15 13.16
C GLY A 264 -2.62 15.67 12.83
N LEU A 265 -1.84 15.16 11.87
CA LEU A 265 -1.84 13.75 11.47
C LEU A 265 -0.76 12.90 12.16
N LEU A 266 0.21 13.54 12.82
CA LEU A 266 1.34 12.86 13.42
C LEU A 266 0.91 11.81 14.46
N ALA A 267 -0.03 12.17 15.34
CA ALA A 267 -0.54 11.25 16.36
C ALA A 267 -1.22 10.02 15.74
N ALA A 268 -2.01 10.22 14.67
CA ALA A 268 -2.67 9.13 13.96
C ALA A 268 -1.65 8.21 13.27
N ALA A 269 -0.63 8.77 12.60
CA ALA A 269 0.41 7.98 11.95
C ALA A 269 1.23 7.15 12.96
N ILE A 270 1.60 7.74 14.11
CA ILE A 270 2.29 7.02 15.19
C ILE A 270 1.41 5.88 15.72
N ALA A 271 0.11 6.14 15.94
CA ALA A 271 -0.82 5.10 16.39
C ALA A 271 -0.93 3.95 15.38
N LEU A 272 -1.05 4.25 14.08
CA LEU A 272 -1.07 3.23 13.03
C LEU A 272 0.22 2.40 12.99
N LEU A 273 1.38 3.04 13.14
CA LEU A 273 2.68 2.36 13.18
C LEU A 273 2.79 1.44 14.40
N LEU A 274 2.43 1.93 15.59
CA LEU A 274 2.49 1.16 16.84
C LEU A 274 1.50 -0.01 16.83
N VAL A 275 0.26 0.21 16.38
CA VAL A 275 -0.76 -0.85 16.36
C VAL A 275 -0.43 -1.91 15.33
N TYR A 276 -0.16 -1.50 14.08
CA TYR A 276 -0.07 -2.46 12.97
C TYR A 276 1.33 -3.00 12.71
N SER A 277 2.35 -2.16 12.71
CA SER A 277 3.71 -2.64 12.41
C SER A 277 4.33 -3.25 13.67
N VAL A 278 4.30 -2.55 14.80
CA VAL A 278 4.91 -3.02 16.05
C VAL A 278 4.01 -4.02 16.79
N GLY A 279 2.73 -3.71 16.96
CA GLY A 279 1.78 -4.51 17.74
C GLY A 279 1.46 -5.85 17.08
N VAL A 280 0.94 -5.82 15.85
CA VAL A 280 0.67 -7.05 15.10
C VAL A 280 1.98 -7.80 14.80
N GLY A 281 3.05 -7.10 14.39
CA GLY A 281 4.35 -7.73 14.18
C GLY A 281 4.86 -8.47 15.42
N GLY A 282 4.83 -7.82 16.58
CA GLY A 282 5.21 -8.41 17.87
C GLY A 282 4.32 -9.59 18.27
N LEU A 283 3.01 -9.51 18.02
CA LEU A 283 2.07 -10.62 18.24
C LEU A 283 2.44 -11.84 17.39
N LEU A 284 2.75 -11.63 16.11
CA LEU A 284 3.15 -12.72 15.20
C LEU A 284 4.50 -13.32 15.56
N VAL A 285 5.50 -12.49 15.93
CA VAL A 285 6.79 -12.96 16.43
C VAL A 285 6.60 -13.81 17.68
N ARG A 286 5.79 -13.34 18.64
CA ARG A 286 5.45 -14.12 19.84
C ARG A 286 4.78 -15.44 19.47
N ALA A 287 3.82 -15.43 18.54
CA ALA A 287 3.14 -16.64 18.08
C ALA A 287 4.13 -17.68 17.50
N VAL A 288 5.14 -17.24 16.74
CA VAL A 288 6.23 -18.10 16.25
C VAL A 288 7.10 -18.64 17.38
N ILE A 289 7.49 -17.80 18.35
CA ILE A 289 8.35 -18.23 19.47
C ILE A 289 7.66 -19.29 20.32
N VAL A 290 6.37 -19.12 20.62
CA VAL A 290 5.62 -20.08 21.44
C VAL A 290 5.14 -21.30 20.65
N ALA A 291 5.22 -21.28 19.32
CA ALA A 291 4.68 -22.34 18.48
C ALA A 291 5.17 -23.74 18.88
N PRO A 292 6.48 -24.01 19.10
CA PRO A 292 6.95 -25.36 19.44
C PRO A 292 6.31 -25.95 20.71
N ALA A 293 6.02 -25.10 21.70
CA ALA A 293 5.42 -25.53 22.97
C ALA A 293 3.91 -25.81 22.86
N TYR A 294 3.21 -25.06 22.01
CA TYR A 294 1.74 -25.12 21.92
C TYR A 294 1.22 -25.75 20.63
N PHE A 295 2.09 -26.21 19.72
CA PHE A 295 1.67 -26.74 18.42
C PHE A 295 0.82 -28.01 18.54
N GLN A 296 0.91 -28.75 19.65
CA GLN A 296 0.07 -29.94 19.88
C GLN A 296 -1.41 -29.58 20.12
N CYS A 297 -1.71 -28.33 20.48
CA CYS A 297 -3.08 -27.88 20.69
C CYS A 297 -3.78 -27.60 19.34
N THR A 298 -4.87 -28.30 19.07
CA THR A 298 -5.66 -28.14 17.82
C THR A 298 -6.17 -26.71 17.61
N GLY A 299 -6.58 -26.03 18.69
CA GLY A 299 -6.99 -24.61 18.63
C GLY A 299 -5.85 -23.67 18.23
N PHE A 300 -4.61 -23.95 18.68
CA PHE A 300 -3.44 -23.17 18.27
C PHE A 300 -3.15 -23.37 16.78
N GLN A 301 -3.18 -24.62 16.31
CA GLN A 301 -3.00 -24.95 14.89
C GLN A 301 -4.07 -24.27 14.03
N ALA A 302 -5.33 -24.29 14.46
CA ALA A 302 -6.44 -23.67 13.74
C ALA A 302 -6.29 -22.14 13.67
N ARG A 303 -5.98 -21.48 14.80
CA ARG A 303 -5.87 -20.02 14.92
C ARG A 303 -4.71 -19.43 14.11
N TRP A 304 -3.55 -20.07 14.17
CA TRP A 304 -2.32 -19.56 13.55
C TRP A 304 -1.97 -20.28 12.24
N LYS A 305 -2.92 -21.04 11.67
CA LYS A 305 -2.73 -21.78 10.43
C LYS A 305 -2.16 -20.90 9.31
N PHE A 306 -2.64 -19.67 9.15
CA PHE A 306 -2.20 -18.74 8.10
C PHE A 306 -0.68 -18.47 8.12
N LEU A 307 -0.08 -18.53 9.31
CA LEU A 307 1.33 -18.26 9.57
C LEU A 307 2.21 -19.46 9.22
N PHE A 308 1.71 -20.69 9.42
CA PHE A 308 2.52 -21.91 9.32
C PHE A 308 2.20 -22.79 8.11
N ILE A 309 0.99 -22.70 7.53
CA ILE A 309 0.50 -23.63 6.49
C ILE A 309 1.43 -23.73 5.27
N LYS A 310 2.05 -22.62 4.87
CA LYS A 310 2.84 -22.51 3.64
C LYS A 310 4.26 -23.07 3.81
N TYR A 311 4.74 -23.13 5.05
CA TYR A 311 6.15 -23.37 5.36
C TYR A 311 6.40 -24.79 5.87
N ARG A 312 7.61 -25.27 5.64
CA ARG A 312 8.11 -26.52 6.20
C ARG A 312 8.30 -26.39 7.71
N ALA A 313 8.28 -27.52 8.42
CA ALA A 313 8.39 -27.55 9.86
C ALA A 313 9.79 -27.15 10.38
N ASP A 314 10.84 -27.27 9.58
CA ASP A 314 12.22 -26.83 9.91
C ASP A 314 12.40 -25.31 9.79
N VAL A 315 11.57 -24.63 8.99
CA VAL A 315 11.63 -23.19 8.74
C VAL A 315 10.27 -22.52 8.97
N TYR A 316 9.57 -22.94 10.03
CA TYR A 316 8.22 -22.46 10.36
C TYR A 316 8.16 -20.95 10.67
N TRP A 317 9.30 -20.35 11.03
CA TRP A 317 9.45 -18.93 11.34
C TRP A 317 9.55 -18.03 10.09
N TRP A 318 9.59 -18.60 8.88
CA TRP A 318 9.79 -17.83 7.64
C TRP A 318 8.76 -16.72 7.40
N GLY A 319 7.54 -16.88 7.93
CA GLY A 319 6.52 -15.83 7.89
C GLY A 319 7.01 -14.49 8.47
N ILE A 320 7.91 -14.51 9.45
CA ILE A 320 8.50 -13.28 10.02
C ILE A 320 9.51 -12.64 9.06
N ALA A 321 10.34 -13.44 8.39
CA ALA A 321 11.27 -12.94 7.37
C ALA A 321 10.53 -12.26 6.21
N TYR A 322 9.40 -12.84 5.80
CA TYR A 322 8.49 -12.24 4.82
C TYR A 322 7.94 -10.88 5.28
N LEU A 323 7.45 -10.75 6.53
CA LEU A 323 6.93 -9.49 7.05
C LEU A 323 8.03 -8.44 7.18
N ALA A 324 9.22 -8.85 7.65
CA ALA A 324 10.38 -7.98 7.79
C ALA A 324 10.79 -7.37 6.45
N GLN A 325 10.86 -8.19 5.37
CA GLN A 325 11.17 -7.68 4.04
C GLN A 325 10.18 -6.58 3.60
N ASN A 326 8.88 -6.85 3.74
CA ASN A 326 7.83 -5.90 3.35
C ASN A 326 7.90 -4.59 4.16
N PHE A 327 8.21 -4.68 5.46
CA PHE A 327 8.41 -3.51 6.31
C PHE A 327 9.65 -2.70 5.88
N PHE A 328 10.80 -3.35 5.69
CA PHE A 328 12.05 -2.66 5.34
C PHE A 328 12.02 -2.05 3.93
N VAL A 329 11.33 -2.69 2.98
CA VAL A 329 11.05 -2.08 1.66
C VAL A 329 10.27 -0.78 1.85
N ASN A 330 9.23 -0.76 2.68
CA ASN A 330 8.48 0.47 2.94
C ASN A 330 9.27 1.54 3.71
N LEU A 331 10.15 1.10 4.61
CA LEU A 331 11.02 1.99 5.38
C LEU A 331 12.03 2.71 4.48
N SER A 332 12.45 2.09 3.37
CA SER A 332 13.37 2.72 2.41
C SER A 332 12.89 4.09 1.91
N PHE A 333 11.58 4.24 1.70
CA PHE A 333 10.95 5.50 1.26
C PHE A 333 10.93 6.60 2.32
N VAL A 334 11.16 6.23 3.59
CA VAL A 334 11.23 7.17 4.72
C VAL A 334 12.68 7.59 4.97
N ILE A 335 13.63 6.65 4.82
CA ILE A 335 15.06 6.89 5.05
C ILE A 335 15.62 7.91 4.06
N THR A 336 15.21 7.83 2.80
CA THR A 336 15.70 8.71 1.74
C THR A 336 14.59 9.14 0.80
N SER A 337 14.64 10.41 0.39
CA SER A 337 13.79 11.02 -0.64
C SER A 337 14.36 10.82 -2.05
N GLU A 338 15.63 10.44 -2.17
CA GLU A 338 16.31 10.24 -3.45
C GLU A 338 15.89 8.91 -4.09
N GLY A 339 15.36 8.98 -5.31
CA GLY A 339 14.79 7.82 -6.00
C GLY A 339 15.81 6.70 -6.29
N ILE A 340 17.05 7.06 -6.65
CA ILE A 340 18.12 6.07 -6.92
C ILE A 340 18.47 5.32 -5.63
N THR A 341 18.63 6.03 -4.52
CA THR A 341 18.95 5.42 -3.23
C THR A 341 17.80 4.55 -2.72
N GLN A 342 16.53 4.93 -2.97
CA GLN A 342 15.36 4.07 -2.71
C GLN A 342 15.46 2.73 -3.46
N LEU A 343 15.78 2.76 -4.77
CA LEU A 343 15.96 1.54 -5.57
C LEU A 343 17.08 0.63 -5.02
N HIS A 344 18.23 1.21 -4.64
CA HIS A 344 19.34 0.45 -4.05
C HIS A 344 18.95 -0.20 -2.73
N LEU A 345 18.22 0.49 -1.86
CA LEU A 345 17.73 -0.07 -0.60
C LEU A 345 16.74 -1.22 -0.85
N ILE A 346 15.83 -1.08 -1.82
CA ILE A 346 14.91 -2.16 -2.21
C ILE A 346 15.69 -3.37 -2.75
N MET A 347 16.70 -3.16 -3.59
CA MET A 347 17.58 -4.22 -4.08
C MET A 347 18.33 -4.90 -2.94
N LEU A 348 18.87 -4.15 -1.98
CA LEU A 348 19.58 -4.68 -0.82
C LEU A 348 18.67 -5.56 0.05
N VAL A 349 17.50 -5.05 0.43
CA VAL A 349 16.52 -5.79 1.26
C VAL A 349 16.01 -7.03 0.53
N THR A 350 15.69 -6.91 -0.75
CA THR A 350 15.19 -8.03 -1.57
C THR A 350 16.29 -9.06 -1.85
N GLY A 351 17.53 -8.63 -2.06
CA GLY A 351 18.69 -9.49 -2.23
C GLY A 351 19.03 -10.29 -0.96
N ALA A 352 18.97 -9.65 0.22
CA ALA A 352 19.14 -10.33 1.49
C ALA A 352 18.04 -11.39 1.72
N TYR A 353 16.78 -11.07 1.43
CA TYR A 353 15.68 -12.04 1.48
C TYR A 353 15.88 -13.19 0.48
N LEU A 354 16.30 -12.91 -0.77
CA LEU A 354 16.57 -13.91 -1.79
C LEU A 354 17.70 -14.87 -1.39
N ALA A 355 18.79 -14.36 -0.83
CA ALA A 355 19.89 -15.19 -0.34
C ALA A 355 19.42 -16.16 0.76
N ALA A 356 18.64 -15.65 1.72
CA ALA A 356 18.04 -16.49 2.76
C ALA A 356 17.04 -17.51 2.18
N LEU A 357 16.26 -17.12 1.16
CA LEU A 357 15.26 -17.96 0.51
C LEU A 357 15.91 -19.17 -0.18
N ILE A 358 16.98 -18.93 -0.96
CA ILE A 358 17.75 -19.97 -1.63
C ILE A 358 18.40 -20.90 -0.61
N GLY A 359 18.96 -20.35 0.47
CA GLY A 359 19.63 -21.13 1.51
C GLY A 359 18.67 -22.01 2.34
N LYS A 360 17.44 -21.55 2.60
CA LYS A 360 16.50 -22.25 3.49
C LYS A 360 15.43 -23.05 2.77
N ASN A 361 15.02 -22.68 1.55
CA ASN A 361 13.93 -23.31 0.80
C ASN A 361 12.65 -23.52 1.67
N PRO A 362 12.11 -22.44 2.26
CA PRO A 362 11.15 -22.49 3.37
C PRO A 362 9.78 -23.07 2.99
N TYR A 363 9.36 -23.01 1.73
CA TYR A 363 8.02 -23.43 1.33
C TYR A 363 7.91 -24.96 1.22
N ARG A 364 6.74 -25.50 1.59
CA ARG A 364 6.45 -26.95 1.47
C ARG A 364 6.54 -27.45 0.04
N HIS A 365 6.02 -26.67 -0.91
CA HIS A 365 6.02 -27.01 -2.32
C HIS A 365 7.26 -26.43 -3.01
N ARG A 366 8.00 -27.26 -3.75
CA ARG A 366 9.19 -26.80 -4.50
C ARG A 366 8.87 -25.73 -5.53
N VAL A 367 7.72 -25.85 -6.21
CA VAL A 367 7.24 -24.85 -7.17
C VAL A 367 7.10 -23.47 -6.52
N ALA A 368 6.63 -23.40 -5.27
CA ALA A 368 6.52 -22.15 -4.54
C ALA A 368 7.90 -21.52 -4.26
N ASN A 369 8.90 -22.32 -3.88
CA ASN A 369 10.27 -21.81 -3.70
C ASN A 369 10.84 -21.26 -5.02
N PHE A 370 10.68 -21.99 -6.13
CA PHE A 370 11.17 -21.55 -7.44
C PHE A 370 10.48 -20.26 -7.90
N LEU A 371 9.16 -20.17 -7.72
CA LEU A 371 8.41 -18.98 -8.07
C LEU A 371 8.85 -17.77 -7.23
N ASP A 372 9.01 -17.92 -5.91
CA ASP A 372 9.44 -16.80 -5.06
C ASP A 372 10.87 -16.36 -5.43
N VAL A 373 11.78 -17.29 -5.75
CA VAL A 373 13.12 -16.97 -6.27
C VAL A 373 13.03 -16.16 -7.57
N ALA A 374 12.26 -16.65 -8.56
CA ALA A 374 12.09 -15.95 -9.83
C ALA A 374 11.48 -14.56 -9.64
N SER A 375 10.48 -14.44 -8.76
CA SER A 375 9.85 -13.17 -8.40
C SER A 375 10.80 -12.19 -7.73
N ARG A 376 11.78 -12.62 -6.92
CA ARG A 376 12.77 -11.69 -6.33
C ARG A 376 13.85 -11.29 -7.32
N ILE A 377 14.29 -12.22 -8.17
CA ILE A 377 15.24 -11.92 -9.24
C ILE A 377 14.65 -10.88 -10.19
N SER A 378 13.37 -11.01 -10.57
CA SER A 378 12.73 -10.03 -11.46
C SER A 378 12.61 -8.64 -10.84
N ILE A 379 12.29 -8.53 -9.54
CA ILE A 379 12.27 -7.24 -8.83
C ILE A 379 13.66 -6.59 -8.84
N ILE A 380 14.71 -7.34 -8.48
CA ILE A 380 16.09 -6.83 -8.47
C ILE A 380 16.50 -6.38 -9.87
N TYR A 381 16.20 -7.19 -10.89
CA TYR A 381 16.50 -6.88 -12.29
C TYR A 381 15.81 -5.59 -12.76
N VAL A 382 14.51 -5.43 -12.48
CA VAL A 382 13.76 -4.21 -12.82
C VAL A 382 14.32 -3.00 -12.08
N SER A 383 14.62 -3.10 -10.79
CA SER A 383 15.23 -2.01 -10.02
C SER A 383 16.61 -1.61 -10.55
N ALA A 384 17.42 -2.57 -10.99
CA ALA A 384 18.72 -2.30 -11.61
C ALA A 384 18.58 -1.59 -12.96
N LEU A 385 17.66 -2.04 -13.82
CA LEU A 385 17.36 -1.38 -15.09
C LEU A 385 16.88 0.07 -14.92
N LEU A 386 16.03 0.31 -13.92
CA LEU A 386 15.54 1.65 -13.59
C LEU A 386 16.68 2.57 -13.12
N THR A 387 17.59 2.05 -12.31
CA THR A 387 18.77 2.79 -11.85
C THR A 387 19.60 3.28 -13.03
N TRP A 388 19.89 2.39 -13.98
CA TRP A 388 20.62 2.72 -15.22
C TRP A 388 19.89 3.77 -16.07
N HIS A 389 18.57 3.67 -16.19
CA HIS A 389 17.78 4.63 -16.96
C HIS A 389 17.82 6.04 -16.36
N VAL A 390 17.68 6.14 -15.03
CA VAL A 390 17.69 7.42 -14.33
C VAL A 390 19.05 8.11 -14.49
N GLU A 391 20.15 7.40 -14.31
CA GLU A 391 21.51 7.94 -14.46
C GLU A 391 21.76 8.52 -15.87
N ARG A 392 21.30 7.82 -16.91
CA ARG A 392 21.38 8.32 -18.28
C ARG A 392 20.52 9.56 -18.51
N SER A 393 19.31 9.60 -17.93
CA SER A 393 18.41 10.74 -18.06
C SER A 393 18.94 12.00 -17.36
N THR A 394 19.66 11.85 -16.26
CA THR A 394 20.32 12.94 -15.56
C THR A 394 21.52 13.44 -16.35
N SER A 395 22.36 12.53 -16.86
CA SER A 395 23.53 12.87 -17.67
C SER A 395 23.18 13.62 -18.96
N ALA A 396 22.05 13.27 -19.59
CA ALA A 396 21.57 13.93 -20.80
C ALA A 396 20.98 15.33 -20.58
N ARG A 397 20.75 15.78 -19.33
CA ARG A 397 20.32 17.17 -19.03
C ARG A 397 21.48 18.14 -18.83
N PHE A 398 22.71 17.63 -18.70
CA PHE A 398 23.91 18.43 -18.49
C PHE A 398 24.80 18.52 -19.75
N VAL A 399 24.36 17.93 -20.86
CA VAL A 399 24.93 18.09 -22.21
C VAL A 399 23.90 18.80 -23.06
#